data_AF-A0A6P0FBQ4-F1
#
_entry.id   AF-A0A6P0FBQ4-F1
#
_cell.length_a   1.000
_cell.length_b   1.000
_cell.length_c   1.000
_cell.angle_alpha   90.00
_cell.angle_beta   90.00
_cell.angle_gamma   90.00
#
_symmetry.space_group_name_H-M   'P 1'
#
loop_
_entity.id
_entity.type
_entity.pdbx_description
1 polymer ?
#
loop_
_entity_poly.entity_id
_entity_poly.type
_entity_poly.pdbx_seq_one_letter_code
_entity_poly.pdbx_strand_id
1 'polypeptide(L)'
;MRTVLRQRLLLAAQTDAQAQLRDGHWETRCLHCRRHLQVRADGEPLGHTTLEHVVPQAWFGRRAAAALCALVGGDANDARNLALACAGCNHAKGRRHDANGAGDARAYEVVSALLSARLARWRAPPAPTS
;
A
#
# COMPACT_ATOMS: atom_id res chain seq x y z
N MET A 1 -0.22 16.80 -9.21
CA MET A 1 -0.46 15.36 -8.96
C MET A 1 -1.96 15.08 -9.12
N ARG A 2 -2.37 13.92 -9.66
CA ARG A 2 -3.80 13.59 -9.90
C ARG A 2 -4.56 13.46 -8.58
N THR A 3 -5.79 14.00 -8.50
CA THR A 3 -6.66 13.97 -7.29
C THR A 3 -6.87 12.56 -6.74
N VAL A 4 -7.05 11.57 -7.63
CA VAL A 4 -7.23 10.17 -7.24
C VAL A 4 -6.00 9.60 -6.51
N LEU A 5 -4.79 10.00 -6.89
CA LEU A 5 -3.58 9.54 -6.19
C LEU A 5 -3.49 10.12 -4.78
N ARG A 6 -3.85 11.40 -4.60
CA ARG A 6 -3.93 12.03 -3.27
C ARG A 6 -4.91 11.29 -2.37
N GLN A 7 -6.11 11.02 -2.89
CA GLN A 7 -7.15 10.29 -2.16
C GLN A 7 -6.66 8.91 -1.72
N ARG A 8 -5.95 8.18 -2.59
CA ARG A 8 -5.41 6.85 -2.27
C ARG A 8 -4.26 6.90 -1.26
N LEU A 9 -3.36 7.89 -1.37
CA LEU A 9 -2.30 8.12 -0.38
C LEU A 9 -2.90 8.42 1.00
N LEU A 10 -3.89 9.30 1.04
CA LEU A 10 -4.61 9.64 2.26
C LEU A 10 -5.33 8.41 2.84
N LEU A 11 -6.02 7.63 2.00
CA LEU A 11 -6.70 6.40 2.41
C LEU A 11 -5.71 5.38 2.99
N ALA A 12 -4.55 5.20 2.36
CA ALA A 12 -3.49 4.33 2.86
C ALA A 12 -2.98 4.77 4.23
N ALA A 13 -2.80 6.07 4.46
CA ALA A 13 -2.41 6.62 5.76
C ALA A 13 -3.52 6.44 6.81
N GLN A 14 -4.76 6.79 6.47
CA GLN A 14 -5.90 6.71 7.40
C GLN A 14 -6.18 5.29 7.87
N THR A 15 -5.90 4.28 7.04
CA THR A 15 -6.16 2.86 7.33
C THR A 15 -4.93 2.08 7.78
N ASP A 16 -3.84 2.78 8.11
CA ASP A 16 -2.64 2.21 8.71
C ASP A 16 -2.64 2.50 10.21
N ALA A 17 -2.74 1.46 11.03
CA ALA A 17 -2.78 1.53 12.50
C ALA A 17 -1.53 2.20 13.10
N GLN A 18 -0.41 2.18 12.39
CA GLN A 18 0.82 2.86 12.83
C GLN A 18 0.87 4.34 12.43
N ALA A 19 -0.03 4.79 11.55
CA ALA A 19 -0.06 6.15 11.09
C ALA A 19 -0.74 7.07 12.11
N GLN A 20 -0.13 8.21 12.37
CA GLN A 20 -0.61 9.24 13.30
C GLN A 20 -0.71 10.59 12.59
N LEU A 21 -1.78 11.33 12.84
CA LEU A 21 -1.93 12.70 12.36
C LEU A 21 -1.30 13.66 13.38
N ARG A 22 -0.30 14.43 12.96
CA ARG A 22 0.42 15.42 13.76
C ARG A 22 0.64 16.68 12.93
N ASP A 23 0.27 17.84 13.46
CA ASP A 23 0.50 19.14 12.81
C ASP A 23 0.06 19.20 11.33
N GLY A 24 -1.10 18.61 11.01
CA GLY A 24 -1.64 18.55 9.64
C GLY A 24 -0.97 17.53 8.71
N HIS A 25 -0.12 16.65 9.24
CA HIS A 25 0.60 15.63 8.49
C HIS A 25 0.34 14.23 9.09
N TRP A 26 0.05 13.27 8.22
CA TRP A 26 0.10 11.86 8.55
C TRP A 26 1.54 11.37 8.53
N GLU A 27 1.98 10.82 9.64
CA GLU A 27 3.31 10.22 9.81
C GLU A 27 3.19 8.72 9.98
N THR A 28 4.02 7.96 9.27
CA THR A 28 4.08 6.50 9.41
C THR A 28 5.45 5.97 8.99
N ARG A 29 5.57 4.65 8.88
CA ARG A 29 6.78 3.97 8.43
C ARG A 29 6.51 3.15 7.17
N CYS A 30 7.47 3.19 6.25
CA CYS A 30 7.48 2.37 5.04
C CYS A 30 7.18 0.91 5.37
N LEU A 31 6.28 0.30 4.60
CA LEU A 31 5.90 -1.11 4.76
C LEU A 31 7.11 -2.05 4.63
N HIS A 32 8.10 -1.71 3.78
CA HIS A 32 9.27 -2.55 3.49
C HIS A 32 10.42 -2.32 4.46
N CYS A 33 10.88 -1.06 4.58
CA CYS A 33 12.16 -0.74 5.23
C CYS A 33 12.03 0.08 6.51
N ARG A 34 10.79 0.35 6.95
CA ARG A 34 10.49 1.11 8.19
C ARG A 34 10.98 2.57 8.22
N ARG A 35 11.58 3.08 7.14
CA ARG A 35 11.92 4.51 6.97
C ARG A 35 10.68 5.37 7.22
N HIS A 36 10.89 6.52 7.87
CA HIS A 36 9.83 7.50 8.15
C HIS A 36 9.23 8.04 6.85
N LEU A 37 7.90 8.14 6.79
CA LEU A 37 7.14 8.64 5.66
C LEU A 37 6.10 9.64 6.14
N GLN A 38 5.81 10.62 5.30
CA GLN A 38 4.87 11.69 5.60
C GLN A 38 3.97 11.99 4.40
N VAL A 39 2.70 12.25 4.69
CA VAL A 39 1.70 12.73 3.73
C VAL A 39 0.91 13.83 4.42
N ARG A 40 0.60 14.93 3.73
CA ARG A 40 -0.28 15.98 4.27
C ARG A 40 -1.70 15.44 4.50
N ALA A 41 -2.48 16.13 5.32
CA ALA A 41 -3.89 15.80 5.57
C ALA A 41 -4.75 15.76 4.29
N ASP A 42 -4.31 16.42 3.21
CA ASP A 42 -4.96 16.43 1.90
C ASP A 42 -4.42 15.36 0.91
N GLY A 43 -3.56 14.46 1.38
CA GLY A 43 -2.99 13.37 0.57
C GLY A 43 -1.77 13.74 -0.28
N GLU A 44 -1.22 14.95 -0.16
CA GLU A 44 0.06 15.29 -0.81
C GLU A 44 1.23 14.57 -0.14
N PRO A 45 2.03 13.76 -0.87
CA PRO A 45 3.18 13.09 -0.30
C PRO A 45 4.30 14.08 -0.03
N LEU A 46 4.99 13.92 1.09
CA LEU A 46 6.21 14.65 1.39
C LEU A 46 7.44 13.76 1.17
N GLY A 47 8.53 14.38 0.72
CA GLY A 47 9.79 13.71 0.43
C GLY A 47 9.63 12.60 -0.61
N HIS A 48 10.06 11.38 -0.27
CA HIS A 48 10.03 10.23 -1.16
C HIS A 48 8.88 9.25 -0.88
N THR A 49 7.79 9.73 -0.28
CA THR A 49 6.62 8.92 0.03
C THR A 49 5.84 8.60 -1.25
N THR A 50 5.52 7.33 -1.46
CA THR A 50 4.74 6.86 -2.61
C THR A 50 3.61 5.93 -2.19
N LEU A 51 2.65 5.75 -3.08
CA LEU A 51 1.58 4.77 -2.93
C LEU A 51 2.08 3.41 -3.45
N GLU A 52 1.96 2.39 -2.61
CA GLU A 52 2.24 0.99 -2.96
C GLU A 52 0.92 0.24 -3.12
N HIS A 53 0.78 -0.48 -4.23
CA HIS A 53 -0.18 -1.58 -4.36
C HIS A 53 0.53 -2.86 -3.93
N VAL A 54 0.18 -3.35 -2.74
CA VAL A 54 0.93 -4.45 -2.10
C VAL A 54 0.88 -5.71 -2.97
N VAL A 55 -0.34 -6.15 -3.34
CA VAL A 55 -0.57 -7.05 -4.46
C VAL A 55 -0.55 -6.22 -5.75
N PRO A 56 0.34 -6.54 -6.70
CA PRO A 56 0.44 -5.78 -7.95
C PRO A 56 -0.88 -5.80 -8.73
N GLN A 57 -1.27 -4.66 -9.31
CA GLN A 57 -2.54 -4.54 -10.04
C GLN A 57 -2.65 -5.56 -11.19
N ALA A 58 -1.53 -5.83 -11.88
CA ALA A 58 -1.48 -6.79 -12.99
C ALA A 58 -1.71 -8.26 -12.57
N TRP A 59 -1.71 -8.56 -11.27
CA TRP A 59 -1.97 -9.90 -10.75
C TRP A 59 -3.47 -10.19 -10.57
N PHE A 60 -4.31 -9.16 -10.50
CA PHE A 60 -5.75 -9.33 -10.37
C PHE A 60 -6.32 -10.00 -11.64
N GLY A 61 -7.17 -11.01 -11.44
CA GLY A 61 -7.68 -11.89 -12.51
C GLY A 61 -6.75 -13.04 -12.91
N ARG A 62 -5.52 -13.12 -12.37
CA ARG A 62 -4.63 -14.27 -12.59
C ARG A 62 -4.93 -15.38 -11.59
N ARG A 63 -5.11 -16.61 -12.07
CA ARG A 63 -5.39 -17.78 -11.23
C ARG A 63 -4.33 -17.98 -10.13
N ALA A 64 -3.05 -17.80 -10.47
CA ALA A 64 -1.94 -17.95 -9.51
C ALA A 64 -2.00 -16.95 -8.34
N ALA A 65 -2.62 -15.77 -8.52
CA ALA A 65 -2.74 -14.74 -7.49
C ALA A 65 -4.08 -14.75 -6.75
N ALA A 66 -5.02 -15.62 -7.13
CA ALA A 66 -6.41 -15.56 -6.67
C ALA A 66 -6.54 -15.53 -5.14
N ALA A 67 -5.73 -16.33 -4.44
CA ALA A 67 -5.72 -16.36 -2.97
C ALA A 67 -5.31 -15.01 -2.36
N LEU A 68 -4.29 -14.34 -2.90
CA LEU A 68 -3.85 -13.04 -2.39
C LEU A 68 -4.85 -11.94 -2.73
N CYS A 69 -5.41 -11.95 -3.94
CA CYS A 69 -6.43 -10.98 -4.35
C CYS A 69 -7.71 -11.10 -3.49
N ALA A 70 -8.10 -12.31 -3.10
CA ALA A 70 -9.28 -12.53 -2.26
C ALA A 70 -9.16 -11.88 -0.87
N LEU A 71 -7.95 -11.83 -0.30
CA LEU A 71 -7.71 -11.19 1.01
C LEU A 71 -7.97 -9.67 1.01
N VAL A 72 -7.97 -9.06 -0.17
CA VAL A 72 -8.29 -7.64 -0.38
C VAL A 72 -9.59 -7.45 -1.16
N GLY A 73 -10.50 -8.43 -1.11
CA GLY A 73 -11.83 -8.35 -1.72
C GLY A 73 -11.85 -8.40 -3.26
N GLY A 74 -10.72 -8.75 -3.90
CA GLY A 74 -10.62 -8.81 -5.36
C GLY A 74 -10.52 -7.44 -6.04
N ASP A 75 -10.43 -6.34 -5.30
CA ASP A 75 -10.21 -4.99 -5.86
C ASP A 75 -8.75 -4.55 -5.63
N ALA A 76 -8.08 -4.22 -6.73
CA ALA A 76 -6.71 -3.72 -6.69
C ALA A 76 -6.57 -2.40 -5.92
N ASN A 77 -7.63 -1.61 -5.81
CA ASN A 77 -7.65 -0.34 -5.08
C ASN A 77 -8.31 -0.43 -3.70
N ASP A 78 -8.66 -1.64 -3.23
CA ASP A 78 -9.12 -1.84 -1.85
C ASP A 78 -8.07 -1.27 -0.89
N ALA A 79 -8.52 -0.56 0.13
CA ALA A 79 -7.63 0.08 1.09
C ALA A 79 -6.70 -0.90 1.82
N ARG A 80 -7.10 -2.18 1.96
CA ARG A 80 -6.26 -3.27 2.48
C ARG A 80 -5.08 -3.58 1.58
N ASN A 81 -5.18 -3.27 0.29
CA ASN A 81 -4.12 -3.41 -0.71
C ASN A 81 -3.25 -2.14 -0.88
N LEU A 82 -3.64 -1.02 -0.27
CA LEU A 82 -2.93 0.25 -0.38
C LEU A 82 -2.03 0.48 0.82
N ALA A 83 -0.77 0.84 0.59
CA ALA A 83 0.19 1.17 1.63
C ALA A 83 1.06 2.39 1.26
N LEU A 84 1.63 3.05 2.27
CA LEU A 84 2.71 4.01 2.06
C LEU A 84 4.06 3.29 2.02
N ALA A 85 4.84 3.58 0.97
CA ALA A 85 6.20 3.09 0.80
C ALA A 85 7.14 4.24 0.46
N CYS A 86 8.45 3.99 0.53
CA CYS A 86 9.43 4.93 0.00
C CYS A 86 9.66 4.59 -1.48
N ALA A 87 9.98 5.61 -2.27
CA ALA A 87 10.20 5.47 -3.72
C ALA A 87 11.20 4.36 -4.07
N GLY A 88 12.28 4.20 -3.29
CA GLY A 88 13.29 3.17 -3.52
C GLY A 88 12.76 1.74 -3.35
N CYS A 89 12.01 1.46 -2.28
CA CYS A 89 11.43 0.14 -2.05
C CYS A 89 10.33 -0.19 -3.07
N ASN A 90 9.44 0.77 -3.35
CA ASN A 90 8.38 0.61 -4.34
C ASN A 90 8.97 0.31 -5.73
N HIS A 91 9.94 1.12 -6.18
CA HIS A 91 10.61 0.90 -7.45
C HIS A 91 11.36 -0.45 -7.52
N ALA A 92 12.03 -0.86 -6.44
CA ALA A 92 12.74 -2.14 -6.39
C ALA A 92 11.77 -3.34 -6.47
N LYS A 93 10.62 -3.26 -5.80
CA LYS A 93 9.55 -4.26 -5.89
C LYS A 93 8.99 -4.33 -7.32
N GLY A 94 8.66 -3.18 -7.90
CA GLY A 94 8.14 -3.08 -9.28
C GLY A 94 9.06 -3.72 -10.31
N ARG A 95 10.37 -3.46 -10.24
CA ARG A 95 11.36 -4.02 -11.19
C ARG A 95 11.60 -5.52 -11.06
N ARG A 96 11.24 -6.12 -9.92
CA ARG A 96 11.58 -7.52 -9.62
C ARG A 96 10.31 -8.35 -9.46
N HIS A 97 9.61 -8.16 -8.35
CA HIS A 97 8.52 -9.03 -7.96
C HIS A 97 7.28 -8.81 -8.83
N ASP A 98 6.96 -7.56 -9.14
CA ASP A 98 5.79 -7.25 -9.97
C ASP A 98 6.01 -7.73 -11.41
N ALA A 99 7.23 -7.53 -11.94
CA ALA A 99 7.64 -7.94 -13.28
C ALA A 99 7.72 -9.47 -13.46
N ASN A 100 8.18 -10.21 -12.45
CA ASN A 100 8.25 -11.67 -12.49
C ASN A 100 6.85 -12.33 -12.49
N GLY A 101 5.86 -11.65 -11.92
CA GLY A 101 4.47 -12.11 -11.92
C GLY A 101 4.15 -13.16 -10.83
N ALA A 102 2.87 -13.47 -10.69
CA ALA A 102 2.35 -14.34 -9.63
C ALA A 102 2.75 -15.82 -9.76
N GLY A 103 3.31 -16.23 -10.90
CA GLY A 103 3.80 -17.60 -11.11
C GLY A 103 5.21 -17.83 -10.57
N ASP A 104 5.96 -16.75 -10.30
CA ASP A 104 7.29 -16.83 -9.67
C ASP A 104 7.14 -17.02 -8.16
N ALA A 105 7.64 -18.15 -7.64
CA ALA A 105 7.51 -18.51 -6.23
C ALA A 105 8.09 -17.43 -5.31
N ARG A 106 9.24 -16.85 -5.70
CA ARG A 106 9.90 -15.83 -4.89
C ARG A 106 9.12 -14.52 -4.86
N ALA A 107 8.61 -14.06 -6.00
CA ALA A 107 7.74 -12.89 -6.06
C ALA A 107 6.47 -13.10 -5.23
N TYR A 108 5.84 -14.27 -5.36
CA TYR A 108 4.64 -14.60 -4.60
C TYR A 108 4.87 -14.57 -3.09
N GLU A 109 5.94 -15.20 -2.61
CA GLU A 109 6.31 -15.19 -1.19
C GLU A 109 6.53 -13.77 -0.65
N VAL A 110 7.27 -12.94 -1.39
CA VAL A 110 7.56 -11.56 -0.98
C VAL A 110 6.28 -10.74 -0.90
N VAL A 111 5.42 -10.83 -1.93
CA VAL A 111 4.13 -10.12 -1.94
C VAL A 111 3.21 -10.62 -0.83
N SER A 112 3.19 -11.93 -0.56
CA SER A 112 2.42 -12.52 0.54
C SER A 112 2.87 -12.01 1.91
N ALA A 113 4.18 -11.93 2.14
CA ALA A 113 4.74 -11.39 3.40
C ALA A 113 4.41 -9.90 3.57
N LEU A 114 4.52 -9.10 2.50
CA LEU A 114 4.16 -7.68 2.53
C LEU A 114 2.65 -7.49 2.77
N LEU A 115 1.81 -8.30 2.14
CA LEU A 115 0.36 -8.25 2.35
C LEU A 115 0.02 -8.60 3.79
N SER A 116 0.63 -9.65 4.33
CA SER A 116 0.47 -10.02 5.75
C SER A 116 0.85 -8.86 6.68
N ALA A 117 1.98 -8.20 6.42
CA ALA A 117 2.40 -7.02 7.19
C ALA A 117 1.43 -5.83 7.04
N ARG A 118 0.85 -5.63 5.84
CA ARG A 118 -0.12 -4.57 5.61
C ARG A 118 -1.43 -4.83 6.34
N LEU A 119 -1.91 -6.07 6.31
CA LEU A 119 -3.13 -6.50 6.99
C LEU A 119 -2.96 -6.47 8.52
N ALA A 120 -1.78 -6.81 9.04
CA ALA A 120 -1.49 -6.64 10.47
C ALA A 120 -1.51 -5.17 10.93
N ARG A 121 -1.26 -4.23 10.00
CA ARG A 121 -1.36 -2.78 10.22
C ARG A 121 -2.72 -2.22 9.81
N TRP A 122 -3.68 -3.04 9.40
CA TRP A 122 -4.97 -2.55 8.95
C TRP A 122 -5.77 -1.98 10.13
N ARG A 123 -6.39 -0.82 9.91
CA ARG A 123 -7.51 -0.33 10.73
C ARG A 123 -8.64 0.13 9.82
N ALA A 124 -9.87 0.04 10.31
CA ALA A 124 -11.02 0.54 9.59
C ALA A 124 -10.84 2.03 9.27
N PRO A 125 -11.29 2.50 8.09
CA PRO A 125 -11.30 3.93 7.79
C PRO A 125 -12.20 4.66 8.79
N PRO A 126 -11.89 5.92 9.12
CA PRO A 126 -12.77 6.73 9.95
C PRO A 126 -14.16 6.81 9.32
N ALA A 127 -15.21 6.74 10.15
CA ALA A 127 -16.58 6.93 9.67
C ALA A 127 -16.69 8.29 8.96
N PRO A 128 -17.49 8.40 7.88
CA PRO A 128 -17.74 9.69 7.26
C PRO A 128 -18.35 10.62 8.33
N THR A 129 -17.70 11.75 8.58
CA THR A 129 -18.29 12.83 9.37
C THR A 129 -19.49 13.35 8.60
N SER A 130 -20.68 13.20 9.19
CA SER A 130 -21.95 13.72 8.66
C SER A 130 -21.97 15.24 8.59
#